data_AF-A0A968MHJ6-F1
#
_entry.id   AF-A0A968MHJ6-F1
#
_cell.length_a   1.000
_cell.length_b   1.000
_cell.length_c   1.000
_cell.angle_alpha   90.00
_cell.angle_beta   90.00
_cell.angle_gamma   90.00
#
_symmetry.space_group_name_H-M   'P 1'
#
loop_
_entity.id
_entity.type
_entity.pdbx_description
1 polymer ?
#
loop_
_entity_poly.entity_id
_entity_poly.type
_entity_poly.pdbx_seq_one_letter_code
_entity_poly.pdbx_strand_id
1 'polypeptide(L)'
;MAVPGVSAGVLGKLYDPITGGKPGNKSLTWEATQTTNIGFDAVFFENKVNFTVDWFYKDNIGMLMESTVPGYLGIIGPDINGGKIVNQGWEFEVGYRKYEGNFTYDVSANLTTIKTRVEELDKPKFSNYVGDAASRTLEGGGIADFWGYKTDGLFMTNEELTQGPFQPNARIGDVRFKDIDQDGVISNNDQTVLGSPLPNFIYGLTSNFYYRNFDLNMFIHGVQGNKIYNNLYRVMMGQMGYQQAS
;
A
#
# COMPACT_ATOMS: atom_id res chain seq x y z
N MET A 1 -5.98 -33.49 56.74
CA MET A 1 -7.29 -33.18 56.15
C MET A 1 -7.46 -31.67 56.19
N ALA A 2 -7.72 -31.06 55.02
CA ALA A 2 -7.92 -29.63 54.74
C ALA A 2 -6.74 -28.67 54.99
N VAL A 3 -6.08 -28.27 53.90
CA VAL A 3 -5.36 -26.99 53.78
C VAL A 3 -6.30 -26.00 53.12
N PRO A 4 -6.62 -24.85 53.73
CA PRO A 4 -7.16 -23.70 53.02
C PRO A 4 -6.04 -22.67 52.85
N GLY A 5 -5.50 -22.59 51.63
CA GLY A 5 -4.63 -21.50 51.19
C GLY A 5 -5.46 -20.27 50.90
N VAL A 6 -5.13 -19.16 51.54
CA VAL A 6 -5.73 -17.85 51.28
C VAL A 6 -5.01 -17.22 50.09
N SER A 7 -5.78 -16.93 49.05
CA SER A 7 -5.37 -16.09 47.93
C SER A 7 -5.01 -14.70 48.44
N ALA A 8 -3.77 -14.28 48.24
CA ALA A 8 -3.35 -12.90 48.38
C ALA A 8 -2.79 -12.46 47.02
N GLY A 9 -3.54 -11.58 46.36
CA GLY A 9 -3.14 -10.97 45.10
C GLY A 9 -1.82 -10.22 45.27
N VAL A 10 -0.79 -10.68 44.58
CA VAL A 10 0.36 -9.86 44.27
C VAL A 10 0.05 -9.18 42.95
N LEU A 11 -0.37 -7.91 43.04
CA LEU A 11 -0.27 -6.96 41.93
C LEU A 11 1.23 -6.85 41.59
N GLY A 12 1.70 -7.76 40.76
CA GLY A 12 3.00 -7.63 40.11
C GLY A 12 2.93 -6.42 39.22
N LYS A 13 3.46 -5.28 39.69
CA LYS A 13 3.97 -4.27 38.78
C LYS A 13 4.95 -5.00 37.87
N LEU A 14 4.52 -5.25 36.63
CA LEU A 14 5.44 -5.57 35.54
C LEU A 14 6.42 -4.39 35.51
N TYR A 15 7.66 -4.63 35.92
CA TYR A 15 8.74 -3.74 35.56
C TYR A 15 8.72 -3.68 34.03
N ASP A 16 8.55 -2.48 33.48
CA ASP A 16 8.97 -2.25 32.10
C ASP A 16 10.41 -2.79 32.03
N PRO A 17 10.71 -3.76 31.15
CA PRO A 17 12.08 -4.19 30.97
C PRO A 17 12.86 -2.91 30.65
N ILE A 18 13.92 -2.65 31.41
CA ILE A 18 14.84 -1.54 31.19
C ILE A 18 15.20 -1.58 29.72
N THR A 19 14.58 -0.72 28.93
CA THR A 19 14.87 -0.65 27.51
C THR A 19 16.30 -0.14 27.47
N GLY A 20 17.24 -0.99 27.06
CA GLY A 20 18.59 -0.51 26.80
C GLY A 20 18.46 0.65 25.83
N GLY A 21 19.03 1.79 26.19
CA GLY A 21 18.84 3.03 25.45
C GLY A 21 19.17 2.86 23.97
N LYS A 22 18.57 3.69 23.12
CA LYS A 22 18.84 3.67 21.67
C LYS A 22 20.27 4.15 21.41
N PRO A 23 21.19 3.29 20.92
CA PRO A 23 22.54 3.73 20.62
C PRO A 23 22.51 4.73 19.44
N GLY A 24 23.39 5.74 19.48
CA GLY A 24 23.53 6.68 18.38
C GLY A 24 24.31 6.09 17.21
N ASN A 25 24.01 6.55 15.99
CA ASN A 25 24.76 6.21 14.78
C ASN A 25 25.63 7.40 14.34
N LYS A 26 26.96 7.25 14.42
CA LYS A 26 27.91 8.31 14.02
C LYS A 26 28.02 8.49 12.51
N SER A 27 27.60 7.50 11.73
CA SER A 27 27.62 7.52 10.26
C SER A 27 26.30 8.01 9.66
N LEU A 28 25.37 8.46 10.50
CA LEU A 28 24.06 8.94 10.06
C LEU A 28 24.20 10.18 9.18
N THR A 29 23.54 10.17 8.03
CA THR A 29 23.46 11.31 7.11
C THR A 29 22.02 11.79 6.97
N TRP A 30 21.82 12.96 6.37
CA TRP A 30 20.48 13.43 6.01
C TRP A 30 19.85 12.55 4.94
N GLU A 31 18.51 12.44 4.97
CA GLU A 31 17.76 11.98 3.80
C GLU A 31 17.92 13.01 2.68
N ALA A 32 18.16 12.53 1.46
CA ALA A 32 18.30 13.39 0.29
C ALA A 32 17.29 12.97 -0.77
N THR A 33 16.57 13.94 -1.33
CA THR A 33 15.70 13.71 -2.48
C THR A 33 16.33 14.33 -3.71
N GLN A 34 16.59 13.52 -4.73
CA GLN A 34 17.02 13.97 -6.04
C GLN A 34 15.85 13.86 -7.02
N THR A 35 15.50 14.96 -7.68
CA THR A 35 14.40 14.99 -8.64
C THR A 35 14.93 15.43 -10.00
N THR A 36 14.63 14.63 -11.02
CA THR A 36 14.79 14.99 -12.42
C THR A 36 13.40 15.21 -13.01
N ASN A 37 13.21 16.31 -13.74
CA ASN A 37 11.98 16.58 -14.47
C ASN A 37 12.32 17.01 -15.89
N ILE A 38 11.64 16.43 -16.87
CA ILE A 38 11.79 16.74 -18.30
C ILE A 38 10.40 17.04 -18.83
N GLY A 39 10.17 18.31 -19.17
CA GLY A 39 8.89 18.81 -19.62
C GLY A 39 8.88 19.24 -21.08
N PHE A 40 7.70 19.18 -21.69
CA PHE A 40 7.38 19.78 -22.96
C PHE A 40 6.07 20.56 -22.84
N ASP A 41 6.13 21.84 -23.22
CA ASP A 41 5.00 22.75 -23.24
C ASP A 41 4.72 23.23 -24.66
N ALA A 42 3.46 23.20 -25.05
CA ALA A 42 3.01 23.74 -26.32
C ALA A 42 1.70 24.50 -26.19
N VAL A 43 1.60 25.58 -26.97
CA VAL A 43 0.43 26.43 -27.02
C VAL A 43 0.08 26.70 -28.47
N PHE A 44 -1.18 26.49 -28.82
CA PHE A 44 -1.67 26.58 -30.20
C PHE A 44 -2.89 27.51 -30.31
N PHE A 45 -3.18 27.93 -31.55
CA PHE A 45 -4.40 28.66 -31.93
C PHE A 45 -4.64 29.90 -31.07
N GLU A 46 -3.65 30.80 -30.98
CA GLU A 46 -3.76 32.03 -30.18
C GLU A 46 -4.10 31.75 -28.71
N ASN A 47 -3.40 30.79 -28.11
CA ASN A 47 -3.57 30.35 -26.72
C ASN A 47 -4.89 29.63 -26.40
N LYS A 48 -5.65 29.20 -27.41
CA LYS A 48 -6.89 28.42 -27.21
C LYS A 48 -6.63 27.00 -26.75
N VAL A 49 -5.54 26.37 -27.21
CA VAL A 49 -5.14 25.02 -26.76
C VAL A 49 -3.81 25.12 -26.02
N ASN A 50 -3.75 24.63 -24.79
CA ASN A 50 -2.51 24.37 -24.06
C ASN A 50 -2.33 22.86 -23.88
N PHE A 51 -1.08 22.43 -23.93
CA PHE A 51 -0.70 21.04 -23.76
C PHE A 51 0.66 20.99 -23.08
N THR A 52 0.73 20.27 -21.97
CA THR A 52 1.94 20.07 -21.18
C THR A 52 2.11 18.59 -20.92
N VAL A 53 3.35 18.10 -21.08
CA VAL A 53 3.75 16.75 -20.71
C VAL A 53 5.04 16.81 -19.94
N ASP A 54 5.02 16.26 -18.74
CA ASP A 54 6.20 16.15 -17.89
C ASP A 54 6.48 14.68 -17.59
N TRP A 55 7.76 14.30 -17.70
CA TRP A 55 8.26 13.08 -17.11
C TRP A 55 9.06 13.42 -15.88
N PHE A 56 8.73 12.80 -14.75
CA PHE A 56 9.45 12.99 -13.50
C PHE A 56 10.08 11.69 -13.01
N TYR A 57 11.23 11.85 -12.35
CA TYR A 57 11.94 10.80 -11.65
C TYR A 57 12.47 11.37 -10.33
N LYS A 58 11.99 10.81 -9.22
CA LYS A 58 12.31 11.24 -7.86
C LYS A 58 12.95 10.08 -7.10
N ASP A 59 14.21 10.24 -6.74
CA ASP A 59 15.00 9.29 -5.97
C ASP A 59 15.15 9.81 -4.53
N ASN A 60 14.51 9.14 -3.58
CA ASN A 60 14.66 9.42 -2.16
C ASN A 60 15.71 8.47 -1.57
N ILE A 61 16.87 9.03 -1.21
CA ILE A 61 18.08 8.31 -0.88
C ILE A 61 18.38 8.48 0.61
N GLY A 62 18.77 7.38 1.23
CA GLY A 62 19.24 7.38 2.61
C GLY A 62 18.11 7.67 3.60
N MET A 63 16.93 7.08 3.37
CA MET A 63 15.80 7.21 4.29
C MET A 63 16.19 6.75 5.69
N LEU A 64 15.89 7.60 6.67
CA LEU A 64 16.14 7.40 8.07
C LEU A 64 15.11 6.43 8.62
N MET A 65 15.60 5.33 9.16
CA MET A 65 14.75 4.33 9.81
C MET A 65 15.47 3.67 10.97
N GLU A 66 14.68 3.14 11.88
CA GLU A 66 15.18 2.30 12.95
C GLU A 66 15.66 0.97 12.37
N SER A 67 16.94 0.65 12.61
CA SER A 67 17.54 -0.63 12.24
C SER A 67 16.89 -1.77 13.05
N THR A 68 16.76 -2.92 12.42
CA THR A 68 16.16 -4.09 13.08
C THR A 68 17.23 -4.86 13.84
N VAL A 69 17.18 -4.82 15.18
CA VAL A 69 18.10 -5.55 16.06
C VAL A 69 17.43 -6.77 16.69
N PRO A 70 18.18 -7.86 16.97
CA PRO A 70 17.62 -9.02 17.66
C PRO A 70 17.03 -8.67 19.03
N GLY A 71 15.80 -9.13 19.29
CA GLY A 71 15.08 -8.79 20.53
C GLY A 71 15.77 -9.23 21.82
N TYR A 72 16.62 -10.26 21.78
CA TYR A 72 17.39 -10.70 22.95
C TYR A 72 18.41 -9.65 23.45
N LEU A 73 18.74 -8.64 22.63
CA LEU A 73 19.60 -7.54 23.04
C LEU A 73 18.91 -6.57 24.00
N GLY A 74 17.57 -6.56 24.06
CA GLY A 74 16.81 -5.67 24.93
C GLY A 74 17.02 -4.17 24.65
N ILE A 75 17.51 -3.82 23.45
CA ILE A 75 17.74 -2.45 23.01
C ILE A 75 16.84 -2.11 21.83
N ILE A 76 16.60 -0.81 21.65
CA ILE A 76 16.05 -0.27 20.39
C ILE A 76 17.22 -0.12 19.40
N GLY A 77 17.01 -0.49 18.14
CA GLY A 77 18.06 -0.36 17.12
C GLY A 77 18.44 1.10 16.85
N PRO A 78 19.70 1.41 16.48
CA PRO A 78 20.08 2.76 16.10
C PRO A 78 19.32 3.21 14.84
N ASP A 79 19.18 4.53 14.66
CA ASP A 79 18.73 5.08 13.38
C ASP A 79 19.81 4.89 12.31
N ILE A 80 19.41 4.51 11.12
CA ILE A 80 20.29 4.27 9.97
C ILE A 80 19.67 4.88 8.70
N ASN A 81 20.53 5.18 7.72
CA ASN A 81 20.10 5.43 6.34
C ASN A 81 19.87 4.07 5.67
N GLY A 82 18.68 3.51 5.85
CA GLY A 82 18.36 2.12 5.52
C GLY A 82 17.37 1.95 4.39
N GLY A 83 17.07 3.00 3.61
CA GLY A 83 16.06 2.92 2.57
C GLY A 83 16.35 3.81 1.37
N LYS A 84 15.94 3.30 0.21
CA LYS A 84 15.91 4.03 -1.05
C LYS A 84 14.60 3.78 -1.78
N ILE A 85 13.89 4.85 -2.14
CA ILE A 85 12.60 4.77 -2.82
C ILE A 85 12.61 5.65 -4.06
N VAL A 86 12.23 5.05 -5.18
CA VAL A 86 12.07 5.74 -6.45
C VAL A 86 10.59 5.92 -6.76
N ASN A 87 10.22 7.14 -7.11
CA ASN A 87 8.92 7.48 -7.68
C ASN A 87 9.16 8.04 -9.08
N GLN A 88 8.47 7.49 -10.07
CA GLN A 88 8.58 7.99 -11.44
C GLN A 88 7.23 7.93 -12.14
N GLY A 89 7.07 8.78 -13.14
CA GLY A 89 5.77 8.89 -13.79
C GLY A 89 5.74 9.94 -14.88
N TRP A 90 4.54 10.09 -15.41
CA TRP A 90 4.20 11.07 -16.43
C TRP A 90 3.03 11.90 -15.96
N GLU A 91 3.11 13.20 -16.18
CA GLU A 91 2.04 14.16 -15.98
C GLU A 91 1.64 14.72 -17.33
N PHE A 92 0.34 14.72 -17.61
CA PHE A 92 -0.25 15.25 -18.82
C PHE A 92 -1.27 16.30 -18.42
N GLU A 93 -1.20 17.46 -19.04
CA GLU A 93 -2.22 18.49 -18.92
C GLU A 93 -2.64 18.93 -20.33
N VAL A 94 -3.95 19.03 -20.54
CA VAL A 94 -4.52 19.58 -21.76
C VAL A 94 -5.65 20.52 -21.40
N GLY A 95 -5.61 21.71 -21.97
CA GLY A 95 -6.63 22.73 -21.79
C GLY A 95 -7.11 23.26 -23.12
N TYR A 96 -8.41 23.45 -23.22
CA TYR A 96 -9.04 24.09 -24.36
C TYR A 96 -10.03 25.15 -23.89
N ARG A 97 -9.82 26.37 -24.39
CA ARG A 97 -10.62 27.55 -24.04
C ARG A 97 -11.12 28.28 -25.27
N LYS A 98 -12.33 28.79 -25.14
CA LYS A 98 -12.98 29.67 -26.11
C LYS A 98 -13.69 30.78 -25.37
N TYR A 99 -13.26 32.03 -25.56
CA TYR A 99 -13.86 33.22 -24.94
C TYR A 99 -14.61 34.12 -25.94
N GLU A 100 -15.04 33.57 -27.07
CA GLU A 100 -15.72 34.32 -28.14
C GLU A 100 -17.21 34.01 -28.21
N GLY A 101 -18.03 35.07 -28.27
CA GLY A 101 -19.48 34.99 -28.46
C GLY A 101 -20.26 34.83 -27.15
N ASN A 102 -21.55 34.47 -27.26
CA ASN A 102 -22.45 34.34 -26.12
C ASN A 102 -22.24 33.06 -25.29
N PHE A 103 -21.54 32.07 -25.86
CA PHE A 103 -21.20 30.81 -25.22
C PHE A 103 -19.69 30.66 -25.19
N THR A 104 -19.12 30.78 -23.99
CA THR A 104 -17.69 30.63 -23.75
C THR A 104 -17.45 29.46 -22.82
N TYR A 105 -16.27 28.85 -22.90
CA TYR A 105 -15.91 27.74 -22.04
C TYR A 105 -14.41 27.64 -21.85
N ASP A 106 -14.04 27.03 -20.74
CA ASP A 106 -12.67 26.62 -20.40
C ASP A 106 -12.75 25.20 -19.86
N VAL A 107 -12.13 24.26 -20.56
CA VAL A 107 -12.08 22.86 -20.17
C VAL A 107 -10.63 22.45 -20.07
N SER A 108 -10.23 21.98 -18.89
CA SER A 108 -8.88 21.53 -18.61
C SER A 108 -8.92 20.14 -17.98
N ALA A 109 -8.07 19.25 -18.47
CA ALA A 109 -7.93 17.89 -17.96
C ALA A 109 -6.47 17.63 -17.59
N ASN A 110 -6.27 16.91 -16.50
CA ASN A 110 -4.96 16.42 -16.09
C ASN A 110 -4.99 14.90 -15.87
N LEU A 111 -3.85 14.26 -16.09
CA LEU A 111 -3.62 12.86 -15.80
C LEU A 111 -2.19 12.67 -15.33
N THR A 112 -2.04 12.05 -14.16
CA THR A 112 -0.74 11.70 -13.58
C THR A 112 -0.63 10.20 -13.43
N THR A 113 0.37 9.58 -14.04
CA THR A 113 0.77 8.20 -13.78
C THR A 113 1.88 8.18 -12.76
N ILE A 114 1.84 7.27 -11.79
CA ILE A 114 2.89 7.17 -10.76
C ILE A 114 3.22 5.70 -10.55
N LYS A 115 4.51 5.39 -10.59
CA LYS A 115 5.05 4.10 -10.19
C LYS A 115 6.07 4.30 -9.08
N THR A 116 5.78 3.70 -7.93
CA THR A 116 6.66 3.68 -6.77
C THR A 116 7.39 2.34 -6.69
N ARG A 117 8.68 2.36 -6.38
CA ARG A 117 9.47 1.16 -6.10
C ARG A 117 10.43 1.41 -4.95
N VAL A 118 10.55 0.41 -4.08
CA VAL A 118 11.59 0.34 -3.05
C VAL A 118 12.83 -0.28 -3.68
N GLU A 119 13.89 0.49 -3.83
CA GLU A 119 15.15 0.02 -4.43
C GLU A 119 16.09 -0.57 -3.36
N GLU A 120 16.08 -0.02 -2.14
CA GLU A 120 16.88 -0.54 -1.03
C GLU A 120 16.05 -0.49 0.26
N LEU A 121 16.16 -1.53 1.09
CA LEU A 121 15.50 -1.59 2.40
C LEU A 121 16.26 -2.49 3.39
N ASP A 122 16.67 -1.94 4.54
CA ASP A 122 17.41 -2.65 5.60
C ASP A 122 16.79 -4.02 5.95
N LYS A 123 15.47 -4.02 6.20
CA LYS A 123 14.66 -5.21 6.42
C LYS A 123 13.24 -4.98 5.94
N PRO A 124 12.53 -6.04 5.49
CA PRO A 124 11.09 -6.00 5.28
C PRO A 124 10.35 -5.26 6.40
N LYS A 125 9.55 -4.27 6.03
CA LYS A 125 8.72 -3.52 6.98
C LYS A 125 7.27 -3.92 6.82
N PHE A 126 6.61 -4.24 7.94
CA PHE A 126 5.18 -4.52 7.97
C PHE A 126 4.45 -3.19 8.17
N SER A 127 3.63 -2.79 7.18
CA SER A 127 3.16 -1.40 7.10
C SER A 127 1.81 -1.14 7.75
N ASN A 128 1.16 -2.13 8.36
CA ASN A 128 -0.05 -1.93 9.17
C ASN A 128 -0.23 -3.11 10.14
N TYR A 129 -0.21 -2.85 11.44
CA TYR A 129 -0.52 -3.83 12.49
C TYR A 129 -1.96 -3.65 13.00
N VAL A 130 -2.95 -3.55 12.10
CA VAL A 130 -4.37 -3.58 12.49
C VAL A 130 -4.83 -5.05 12.54
N GLY A 131 -4.36 -5.74 13.58
CA GLY A 131 -4.70 -7.13 13.89
C GLY A 131 -4.03 -8.21 13.03
N ASP A 132 -3.47 -7.86 11.87
CA ASP A 132 -2.61 -8.74 11.06
C ASP A 132 -1.76 -7.90 10.10
N ALA A 133 -0.60 -8.43 9.70
CA ALA A 133 0.33 -7.77 8.77
C ALA A 133 -0.18 -7.86 7.31
N ALA A 134 -1.31 -7.21 7.04
CA ALA A 134 -1.98 -7.24 5.74
C ALA A 134 -1.19 -6.55 4.61
N SER A 135 -0.19 -5.74 4.95
CA SER A 135 0.70 -5.11 3.99
C SER A 135 2.17 -5.24 4.37
N ARG A 136 3.02 -5.35 3.36
CA ARG A 136 4.48 -5.43 3.49
C ARG A 136 5.14 -4.47 2.51
N THR A 137 6.21 -3.85 2.97
CA THR A 137 7.16 -3.11 2.14
C THR A 137 8.39 -3.97 1.99
N LEU A 138 8.72 -4.34 0.75
CA LEU A 138 9.82 -5.22 0.40
C LEU A 138 10.71 -4.54 -0.63
N GLU A 139 12.01 -4.79 -0.56
CA GLU A 139 12.94 -4.40 -1.61
C GLU A 139 12.53 -5.02 -2.96
N GLY A 140 12.62 -4.24 -4.04
CA GLY A 140 12.13 -4.60 -5.37
C GLY A 140 10.62 -4.46 -5.56
N GLY A 141 9.84 -4.28 -4.48
CA GLY A 141 8.38 -4.13 -4.49
C GLY A 141 7.90 -2.68 -4.37
N GLY A 142 6.59 -2.51 -4.19
CA GLY A 142 5.98 -1.23 -3.83
C GLY A 142 5.99 -0.99 -2.31
N ILE A 143 5.55 0.21 -1.92
CA ILE A 143 5.36 0.56 -0.52
C ILE A 143 4.02 0.00 -0.05
N ALA A 144 4.04 -0.70 1.09
CA ALA A 144 2.86 -1.22 1.76
C ALA A 144 1.95 -2.05 0.83
N ASP A 145 2.56 -2.83 -0.07
CA ASP A 145 1.83 -3.76 -0.93
C ASP A 145 1.10 -4.79 -0.08
N PHE A 146 -0.11 -5.16 -0.49
CA PHE A 146 -0.88 -6.21 0.18
C PHE A 146 -0.20 -7.55 -0.02
N TRP A 147 0.00 -8.29 1.07
CA TRP A 147 0.76 -9.53 1.07
C TRP A 147 -0.05 -10.65 1.69
N GLY A 148 -0.09 -11.81 1.03
CA GLY A 148 -0.77 -12.99 1.55
C GLY A 148 -0.93 -14.08 0.50
N TYR A 149 -1.79 -15.05 0.80
CA TYR A 149 -2.10 -16.16 -0.10
C TYR A 149 -3.04 -15.72 -1.21
N LYS A 150 -2.68 -16.04 -2.46
CA LYS A 150 -3.58 -15.82 -3.60
C LYS A 150 -4.64 -16.90 -3.61
N THR A 151 -5.91 -16.51 -3.72
CA THR A 151 -7.04 -17.45 -3.74
C THR A 151 -7.43 -17.80 -5.17
N ASP A 152 -7.95 -19.01 -5.38
CA ASP A 152 -8.44 -19.52 -6.67
C ASP A 152 -9.84 -20.16 -6.57
N GLY A 153 -10.65 -19.64 -5.64
CA GLY A 153 -12.04 -20.04 -5.43
C GLY A 153 -12.27 -20.72 -4.09
N LEU A 154 -13.30 -21.56 -4.05
CA LEU A 154 -13.65 -22.40 -2.91
C LEU A 154 -13.52 -23.87 -3.31
N PHE A 155 -13.24 -24.75 -2.35
CA PHE A 155 -13.39 -26.19 -2.56
C PHE A 155 -14.88 -26.55 -2.67
N MET A 156 -15.30 -27.10 -3.80
CA MET A 156 -16.69 -27.46 -4.09
C MET A 156 -16.92 -28.98 -4.08
N THR A 157 -15.88 -29.79 -4.34
CA THR A 157 -15.98 -31.25 -4.36
C THR A 157 -14.90 -31.94 -3.51
N ASN A 158 -15.15 -33.19 -3.13
CA ASN A 158 -14.16 -34.02 -2.42
C ASN A 158 -12.94 -34.38 -3.31
N GLU A 159 -13.12 -34.39 -4.63
CA GLU A 159 -12.03 -34.61 -5.58
C GLU A 159 -11.05 -33.44 -5.55
N GLU A 160 -11.53 -32.21 -5.44
CA GLU A 160 -10.68 -31.02 -5.33
C GLU A 160 -9.85 -31.01 -4.03
N LEU A 161 -10.36 -31.58 -2.94
CA LEU A 161 -9.63 -31.72 -1.67
C LEU A 161 -8.47 -32.74 -1.76
N THR A 162 -8.52 -33.65 -2.73
CA THR A 162 -7.55 -34.76 -2.85
C THR A 162 -6.62 -34.63 -4.05
N GLN A 163 -6.97 -33.82 -5.05
CA GLN A 163 -6.16 -33.60 -6.27
C GLN A 163 -5.49 -32.22 -6.36
N GLY A 164 -5.91 -31.24 -5.56
CA GLY A 164 -5.28 -29.91 -5.51
C GLY A 164 -4.00 -29.89 -4.68
N PRO A 165 -3.27 -28.75 -4.63
CA PRO A 165 -2.19 -28.57 -3.67
C PRO A 165 -2.71 -28.80 -2.25
N PHE A 166 -1.95 -29.54 -1.46
CA PHE A 166 -2.40 -30.00 -0.16
C PHE A 166 -2.50 -28.81 0.80
N GLN A 167 -3.75 -28.45 1.13
CA GLN A 167 -4.07 -27.46 2.15
C GLN A 167 -4.55 -28.21 3.41
N PRO A 168 -3.74 -28.25 4.49
CA PRO A 168 -4.08 -29.01 5.69
C PRO A 168 -5.44 -28.61 6.27
N ASN A 169 -6.28 -29.60 6.57
CA ASN A 169 -7.61 -29.44 7.16
C ASN A 169 -8.66 -28.71 6.30
N ALA A 170 -8.42 -28.52 5.00
CA ALA A 170 -9.41 -27.94 4.11
C ALA A 170 -10.69 -28.81 4.04
N ARG A 171 -11.85 -28.14 4.01
CA ARG A 171 -13.18 -28.73 3.84
C ARG A 171 -13.87 -28.11 2.64
N ILE A 172 -14.92 -28.78 2.15
CA ILE A 172 -15.81 -28.18 1.15
C ILE A 172 -16.38 -26.88 1.71
N GLY A 173 -16.31 -25.81 0.91
CA GLY A 173 -16.68 -24.44 1.27
C GLY A 173 -15.51 -23.58 1.74
N ASP A 174 -14.35 -24.17 2.07
CA ASP A 174 -13.17 -23.39 2.45
C ASP A 174 -12.53 -22.73 1.22
N VAL A 175 -11.82 -21.63 1.47
CA VAL A 175 -11.05 -20.92 0.45
C VAL A 175 -9.88 -21.80 0.00
N ARG A 176 -9.76 -21.94 -1.32
CA ARG A 176 -8.63 -22.62 -1.95
C ARG A 176 -7.54 -21.61 -2.27
N PHE A 177 -6.32 -21.93 -1.84
CA PHE A 177 -5.13 -21.14 -2.14
C PHE A 177 -4.39 -21.70 -3.34
N LYS A 178 -3.80 -20.80 -4.12
CA LYS A 178 -2.95 -21.14 -5.24
C LYS A 178 -1.55 -21.49 -4.73
N ASP A 179 -1.07 -22.66 -5.13
CA ASP A 179 0.33 -23.06 -5.04
C ASP A 179 1.16 -22.26 -6.05
N ILE A 180 2.10 -21.47 -5.53
CA ILE A 180 2.92 -20.52 -6.27
C ILE A 180 4.25 -21.14 -6.68
N ASP A 181 4.87 -21.95 -5.81
CA ASP A 181 6.16 -22.59 -6.08
C ASP A 181 6.05 -23.98 -6.73
N GLN A 182 4.82 -24.48 -6.88
CA GLN A 182 4.44 -25.71 -7.57
C GLN A 182 5.00 -26.97 -6.90
N ASP A 183 5.19 -26.95 -5.58
CA ASP A 183 5.66 -28.10 -4.81
C ASP A 183 4.52 -29.05 -4.38
N GLY A 184 3.26 -28.66 -4.63
CA GLY A 184 2.07 -29.42 -4.32
C GLY A 184 1.56 -29.26 -2.88
N VAL A 185 2.13 -28.35 -2.08
CA VAL A 185 1.76 -28.10 -0.68
C VAL A 185 1.60 -26.60 -0.44
N ILE A 186 0.48 -26.20 0.18
CA ILE A 186 0.32 -24.79 0.59
C ILE A 186 1.15 -24.50 1.83
N SER A 187 2.19 -23.69 1.68
CA SER A 187 3.17 -23.32 2.70
C SER A 187 3.41 -21.80 2.75
N ASN A 188 4.23 -21.34 3.70
CA ASN A 188 4.58 -19.92 3.79
C ASN A 188 5.28 -19.36 2.53
N ASN A 189 5.82 -20.23 1.67
CA ASN A 189 6.45 -19.83 0.40
C ASN A 189 5.41 -19.41 -0.66
N ASP A 190 4.14 -19.76 -0.48
CA ASP A 190 3.05 -19.40 -1.41
C ASP A 190 2.47 -18.01 -1.19
N GLN A 191 2.98 -17.27 -0.21
CA GLN A 191 2.56 -15.90 -0.02
C GLN A 191 3.20 -14.99 -1.07
N THR A 192 2.39 -14.10 -1.63
CA THR A 192 2.81 -13.19 -2.70
C THR A 192 2.14 -11.82 -2.56
N VAL A 193 2.52 -10.89 -3.44
CA VAL A 193 1.88 -9.58 -3.54
C VAL A 193 0.49 -9.74 -4.17
N LEU A 194 -0.54 -9.34 -3.44
CA LEU A 194 -1.95 -9.39 -3.85
C LEU A 194 -2.40 -8.10 -4.57
N GLY A 195 -1.63 -7.03 -4.43
CA GLY A 195 -1.85 -5.75 -5.10
C GLY A 195 -1.31 -4.58 -4.28
N SER A 196 -1.36 -3.38 -4.84
CA SER A 196 -0.83 -2.17 -4.20
C SER A 196 -1.96 -1.23 -3.75
N PRO A 197 -1.84 -0.58 -2.57
CA PRO A 197 -2.73 0.53 -2.21
C PRO A 197 -2.44 1.79 -3.04
N LEU A 198 -1.30 1.86 -3.71
CA LEU A 198 -0.93 2.98 -4.56
C LEU A 198 -1.65 2.90 -5.91
N PRO A 199 -2.20 4.01 -6.42
CA PRO A 199 -2.87 4.02 -7.71
C PRO A 199 -1.87 3.96 -8.87
N ASN A 200 -2.32 3.43 -10.01
CA ASN A 200 -1.54 3.46 -11.25
C ASN A 200 -1.59 4.85 -11.89
N PHE A 201 -2.76 5.50 -11.81
CA PHE A 201 -2.95 6.86 -12.30
C PHE A 201 -4.07 7.59 -11.56
N ILE A 202 -3.98 8.91 -11.59
CA ILE A 202 -4.91 9.87 -11.02
C ILE A 202 -5.28 10.83 -12.14
N TYR A 203 -6.52 11.29 -12.22
CA TYR A 203 -6.97 12.19 -13.27
C TYR A 203 -7.97 13.21 -12.73
N GLY A 204 -8.04 14.34 -13.42
CA GLY A 204 -8.95 15.43 -13.13
C GLY A 204 -9.51 16.06 -14.39
N LEU A 205 -10.73 16.56 -14.31
CA LEU A 205 -11.37 17.39 -15.33
C LEU A 205 -12.04 18.57 -14.66
N THR A 206 -11.69 19.78 -15.09
CA THR A 206 -12.35 21.02 -14.72
C THR A 206 -12.98 21.61 -15.97
N SER A 207 -14.28 21.91 -15.91
CA SER A 207 -15.02 22.49 -17.02
C SER A 207 -15.84 23.68 -16.53
N ASN A 208 -15.56 24.85 -17.08
CA ASN A 208 -16.28 26.09 -16.82
C ASN A 208 -17.01 26.48 -18.10
N PHE A 209 -18.34 26.58 -18.04
CA PHE A 209 -19.20 26.98 -19.15
C PHE A 209 -19.90 28.28 -18.79
N TYR A 210 -19.90 29.23 -19.71
CA TYR A 210 -20.63 30.49 -19.56
C TYR A 210 -21.55 30.69 -20.74
N TYR A 211 -22.82 30.97 -20.46
CA TYR A 211 -23.81 31.34 -21.46
C TYR A 211 -24.56 32.60 -21.02
N ARG A 212 -24.21 33.75 -21.61
CA ARG A 212 -24.74 35.07 -21.22
C ARG A 212 -24.60 35.34 -19.70
N ASN A 213 -25.70 35.22 -18.96
CA ASN A 213 -25.78 35.50 -17.52
C ASN A 213 -25.79 34.21 -16.67
N PHE A 214 -25.55 33.05 -17.29
CA PHE A 214 -25.50 31.76 -16.63
C PHE A 214 -24.07 31.22 -16.66
N ASP A 215 -23.61 30.73 -15.51
CA ASP A 215 -22.36 30.01 -15.36
C ASP A 215 -22.61 28.59 -14.81
N LEU A 216 -21.81 27.64 -15.29
CA LEU A 216 -21.77 26.27 -14.79
C LEU A 216 -20.32 25.85 -14.64
N ASN A 217 -19.94 25.47 -13.43
CA ASN A 217 -18.61 24.97 -13.12
C ASN A 217 -18.73 23.51 -12.70
N MET A 218 -17.95 22.64 -13.32
CA MET A 218 -17.92 21.21 -13.06
C MET A 218 -16.49 20.77 -12.74
N PHE A 219 -16.34 19.94 -11.72
CA PHE A 219 -15.07 19.33 -11.34
C PHE A 219 -15.26 17.82 -11.17
N ILE A 220 -14.37 17.05 -11.80
CA ILE A 220 -14.32 15.60 -11.68
C ILE A 220 -12.89 15.24 -11.26
N HIS A 221 -12.78 14.36 -10.28
CA HIS A 221 -11.51 13.80 -9.83
C HIS A 221 -11.65 12.29 -9.70
N GLY A 222 -10.62 11.56 -10.13
CA GLY A 222 -10.60 10.12 -10.10
C GLY A 222 -9.22 9.56 -9.80
N VAL A 223 -9.22 8.39 -9.16
CA VAL A 223 -8.02 7.61 -8.81
C VAL A 223 -8.30 6.18 -9.26
N GLN A 224 -7.35 5.56 -9.96
CA GLN A 224 -7.56 4.21 -10.49
C GLN A 224 -6.31 3.33 -10.42
N GLY A 225 -6.55 2.03 -10.23
CA GLY A 225 -5.53 0.99 -10.18
C GLY A 225 -5.12 0.58 -8.76
N ASN A 226 -5.47 1.37 -7.75
CA ASN A 226 -5.24 0.99 -6.36
C ASN A 226 -6.17 -0.14 -5.91
N LYS A 227 -5.70 -0.92 -4.94
CA LYS A 227 -6.49 -1.92 -4.23
C LYS A 227 -6.87 -1.38 -2.85
N ILE A 228 -8.02 -1.84 -2.36
CA ILE A 228 -8.53 -1.47 -1.04
C ILE A 228 -8.66 -2.75 -0.23
N TYR A 229 -8.02 -2.78 0.92
CA TYR A 229 -8.18 -3.85 1.88
C TYR A 229 -9.41 -3.60 2.76
N ASN A 230 -10.41 -4.48 2.65
CA ASN A 230 -11.63 -4.38 3.43
C ASN A 230 -11.52 -5.22 4.71
N ASN A 231 -11.09 -4.59 5.79
CA ASN A 231 -11.00 -5.25 7.09
C ASN A 231 -12.36 -5.68 7.65
N LEU A 232 -13.44 -4.92 7.37
CA LEU A 232 -14.78 -5.23 7.87
C LEU A 232 -15.26 -6.58 7.33
N TYR A 233 -15.05 -6.81 6.02
CA TYR A 233 -15.37 -8.08 5.39
C TYR A 233 -14.60 -9.25 6.02
N ARG A 234 -13.30 -9.08 6.29
CA ARG A 234 -12.51 -10.09 7.02
C ARG A 234 -13.10 -10.41 8.39
N VAL A 235 -13.43 -9.39 9.19
CA VAL A 235 -13.95 -9.60 10.55
C VAL A 235 -15.32 -10.29 10.50
N MET A 236 -16.20 -9.89 9.58
CA MET A 236 -17.52 -10.51 9.41
C MET A 236 -17.42 -11.97 8.93
N MET A 237 -16.53 -12.28 7.99
CA MET A 237 -16.33 -13.67 7.54
C MET A 237 -15.57 -14.53 8.55
N GLY A 238 -14.66 -13.94 9.32
CA GLY A 238 -13.92 -14.60 10.39
C GLY A 238 -14.78 -14.96 11.61
N GLN A 239 -15.84 -14.20 11.90
CA GLN A 239 -16.82 -14.57 12.93
C GLN A 239 -17.77 -15.68 12.48
N MET A 240 -18.04 -15.83 11.17
CA MET A 240 -18.88 -16.93 10.66
C MET A 240 -18.16 -18.29 10.63
N GLY A 241 -16.83 -18.33 10.78
CA GLY A 241 -16.06 -19.57 10.87
C GLY A 241 -15.86 -20.13 12.30
N TYR A 242 -16.23 -19.36 13.34
CA TYR A 242 -16.04 -19.76 14.75
C TYR A 242 -17.33 -19.81 15.58
N GLN A 243 -18.49 -19.51 14.99
CA GLN A 243 -19.79 -19.65 15.65
C GLN A 243 -20.70 -20.58 14.86
N GLN A 244 -20.37 -21.88 14.89
CA GLN A 244 -21.41 -22.91 14.96
C GLN A 244 -21.32 -23.58 16.33
N ALA A 245 -22.15 -23.11 17.24
CA ALA A 245 -22.70 -23.91 18.34
C ALA A 245 -24.15 -23.48 18.51
N SER A 246 -25.03 -24.39 18.08
CA SER A 246 -26.52 -24.38 18.04
C SER A 246 -27.20 -23.31 17.21
#